data_AF-B7BF60-F1
#
_entry.id   AF-B7BF60-F1
#
_cell.length_a   1.000
_cell.length_b   1.000
_cell.length_c   1.000
_cell.angle_alpha   90.00
_cell.angle_beta   90.00
_cell.angle_gamma   90.00
#
_symmetry.space_group_name_H-M   'P 1'
#
loop_
_entity.id
_entity.type
_entity.pdbx_description
1 polymer ?
#
loop_
_entity_poly.entity_id
_entity_poly.type
_entity_poly.pdbx_seq_one_letter_code
_entity_poly.pdbx_strand_id
1 'polypeptide(L)'
;MPNWCSTAYVIEGNAKEVKELYELMKDLQERKEPSVENGFGTTWLGCLVDALGGDWNKIECRGDWNSLELVGDTLRFTTETAWAPCMETFYLVCKKFPSIRCFYQTEEPGMALYATNDKDGKYFSDKYLVDMYTPDKEYYHEYFSDLPSLYEWLADILEKPVKSEEDVNAIIGTWQEDDDTAYCYIYPFQIED
;
A
#
# COMPACT_ATOMS: atom_id res chain seq x y z
N MET A 1 -4.99 -15.43 12.37
CA MET A 1 -4.43 -14.94 11.10
C MET A 1 -4.19 -13.45 11.26
N PRO A 2 -3.09 -12.90 10.74
CA PRO A 2 -2.98 -11.45 10.64
C PRO A 2 -3.98 -10.94 9.59
N ASN A 3 -4.37 -9.68 9.69
CA ASN A 3 -4.82 -8.98 8.50
C ASN A 3 -3.58 -8.61 7.68
N TRP A 4 -3.71 -8.60 6.35
CA TRP A 4 -2.60 -8.29 5.46
C TRP A 4 -2.66 -6.85 5.02
N CYS A 5 -1.51 -6.19 5.10
CA CYS A 5 -1.29 -4.83 4.69
C CYS A 5 -0.46 -4.85 3.41
N SER A 6 -1.06 -4.38 2.31
CA SER A 6 -0.36 -4.18 1.05
C SER A 6 0.23 -2.78 1.03
N THR A 7 1.49 -2.64 0.65
CA THR A 7 2.13 -1.33 0.55
C THR A 7 2.93 -1.23 -0.73
N ALA A 8 2.64 -0.22 -1.55
CA ALA A 8 3.45 0.13 -2.71
C ALA A 8 4.53 1.13 -2.30
N TYR A 9 5.76 0.91 -2.76
CA TYR A 9 6.91 1.76 -2.45
C TYR A 9 7.53 2.34 -3.73
N VAL A 10 7.93 3.60 -3.64
CA VAL A 10 8.85 4.25 -4.59
C VAL A 10 10.03 4.81 -3.83
N ILE A 11 11.21 4.33 -4.16
CA ILE A 11 12.48 4.74 -3.59
C ILE A 11 13.18 5.68 -4.58
N GLU A 12 13.48 6.89 -4.11
CA GLU A 12 14.25 7.87 -4.86
C GLU A 12 15.53 8.24 -4.11
N GLY A 13 16.55 8.73 -4.81
CA GLY A 13 17.78 9.17 -4.19
C GLY A 13 18.91 9.29 -5.21
N ASN A 14 20.15 9.23 -4.74
CA ASN A 14 21.29 9.13 -5.63
C ASN A 14 21.22 7.82 -6.42
N ALA A 15 21.39 7.89 -7.75
CA ALA A 15 21.31 6.74 -8.64
C ALA A 15 22.23 5.57 -8.23
N LYS A 16 23.40 5.86 -7.63
CA LYS A 16 24.29 4.82 -7.12
C LYS A 16 23.69 4.09 -5.92
N GLU A 17 23.17 4.83 -4.94
CA GLU A 17 22.56 4.23 -3.74
C GLU A 17 21.27 3.46 -4.06
N VAL A 18 20.41 4.03 -4.92
CA VAL A 18 19.20 3.34 -5.40
C VAL A 18 19.56 2.03 -6.10
N LYS A 19 20.57 2.05 -6.96
CA LYS A 19 21.06 0.84 -7.63
C LYS A 19 21.67 -0.16 -6.65
N GLU A 20 22.45 0.28 -5.68
CA GLU A 20 23.03 -0.60 -4.65
C GLU A 20 21.94 -1.32 -3.84
N LEU A 21 20.86 -0.62 -3.47
CA LEU A 21 19.71 -1.22 -2.81
C LEU A 21 18.98 -2.22 -3.70
N TYR A 22 18.72 -1.87 -4.97
CA TYR A 22 18.08 -2.78 -5.92
C TYR A 22 18.88 -4.09 -6.10
N GLU A 23 20.19 -3.99 -6.35
CA GLU A 23 21.03 -5.17 -6.54
C GLU A 23 21.11 -6.02 -5.28
N LEU A 24 21.11 -5.41 -4.08
CA LEU A 24 21.04 -6.13 -2.82
C LEU A 24 19.74 -6.93 -2.70
N MET A 25 18.58 -6.29 -2.90
CA MET A 25 17.27 -6.95 -2.81
C MET A 25 17.13 -8.05 -3.87
N LYS A 26 17.62 -7.79 -5.09
CA LYS A 26 17.61 -8.76 -6.18
C LYS A 26 18.48 -9.97 -5.88
N ASP A 27 19.71 -9.77 -5.39
CA ASP A 27 20.60 -10.86 -4.99
C ASP A 27 19.94 -11.74 -3.92
N LEU A 28 19.27 -11.14 -2.93
CA LEU A 28 18.52 -11.88 -1.91
C LEU A 28 17.37 -12.69 -2.52
N GLN A 29 16.57 -12.06 -3.39
CA GLN A 29 15.42 -12.69 -4.03
C GLN A 29 15.79 -13.88 -4.92
N GLU A 30 16.92 -13.80 -5.65
CA GLU A 30 17.37 -14.82 -6.61
C GLU A 30 18.10 -16.02 -5.95
N ARG A 31 18.28 -16.01 -4.62
CA ARG A 31 18.88 -17.15 -3.90
C ARG A 31 18.00 -18.39 -3.97
N LYS A 32 18.63 -19.55 -3.78
CA LYS A 32 17.91 -20.83 -3.66
C LYS A 32 17.20 -20.98 -2.32
N GLU A 33 17.80 -20.43 -1.28
CA GLU A 33 17.35 -20.53 0.11
C GLU A 33 17.46 -19.14 0.75
N PRO A 34 16.59 -18.81 1.72
CA PRO A 34 16.65 -17.52 2.40
C PRO A 34 17.96 -17.37 3.18
N SER A 35 18.45 -16.13 3.32
CA SER A 35 19.66 -15.85 4.12
C SER A 35 19.45 -16.07 5.62
N VAL A 36 18.20 -16.01 6.07
CA VAL A 36 17.77 -16.27 7.44
C VAL A 36 16.62 -17.26 7.40
N GLU A 37 16.65 -18.29 8.25
CA GLU A 37 15.58 -19.29 8.33
C GLU A 37 14.23 -18.62 8.68
N ASN A 38 13.21 -18.82 7.84
CA ASN A 38 11.91 -18.16 8.00
C ASN A 38 10.80 -18.90 7.22
N GLY A 39 9.55 -18.46 7.39
CA GLY A 39 8.37 -19.04 6.71
C GLY A 39 7.86 -18.29 5.47
N PHE A 40 8.48 -17.16 5.11
CA PHE A 40 8.13 -16.29 3.98
C PHE A 40 8.95 -16.58 2.71
N GLY A 41 10.18 -17.11 2.86
CA GLY A 41 11.08 -17.39 1.75
C GLY A 41 12.19 -16.35 1.58
N THR A 42 12.75 -16.26 0.38
CA THR A 42 13.93 -15.43 0.08
C THR A 42 13.63 -13.93 0.08
N THR A 43 12.39 -13.55 -0.21
CA THR A 43 11.89 -12.16 -0.22
C THR A 43 11.38 -11.68 1.13
N TRP A 44 11.64 -12.43 2.21
CA TRP A 44 11.27 -11.99 3.55
C TRP A 44 12.00 -10.70 3.93
N LEU A 45 11.27 -9.69 4.43
CA LEU A 45 11.86 -8.41 4.87
C LEU A 45 12.94 -8.60 5.94
N GLY A 46 12.87 -9.64 6.77
CA GLY A 46 13.93 -9.95 7.74
C GLY A 46 15.26 -10.35 7.10
N CYS A 47 15.25 -10.94 5.89
CA CYS A 47 16.48 -11.18 5.11
C CYS A 47 17.12 -9.85 4.69
N LEU A 48 16.31 -8.85 4.31
CA LEU A 48 16.80 -7.51 3.98
C LEU A 48 17.35 -6.80 5.22
N VAL A 49 16.62 -6.86 6.35
CA VAL A 49 17.08 -6.29 7.63
C VAL A 49 18.44 -6.86 8.03
N ASP A 50 18.60 -8.19 7.99
CA ASP A 50 19.86 -8.87 8.29
C ASP A 50 21.00 -8.42 7.36
N ALA A 51 20.74 -8.37 6.06
CA ALA A 51 21.73 -7.98 5.06
C ALA A 51 22.18 -6.51 5.19
N LEU A 52 21.31 -5.62 5.69
CA LEU A 52 21.63 -4.24 6.00
C LEU A 52 22.41 -4.08 7.33
N GLY A 53 22.53 -5.16 8.11
CA GLY A 53 23.19 -5.21 9.42
C GLY A 53 22.27 -4.91 10.59
N GLY A 54 20.95 -4.99 10.40
CA GLY A 54 19.95 -4.87 11.45
C GLY A 54 19.68 -6.19 12.18
N ASP A 55 18.99 -6.11 13.31
CA ASP A 55 18.54 -7.27 14.08
C ASP A 55 17.05 -7.50 13.78
N TRP A 56 16.76 -8.49 12.94
CA TRP A 56 15.39 -8.84 12.54
C TRP A 56 14.51 -9.32 13.70
N ASN A 57 15.06 -9.63 14.87
CA ASN A 57 14.27 -9.93 16.08
C ASN A 57 13.75 -8.66 16.79
N LYS A 58 14.27 -7.49 16.43
CA LYS A 58 13.92 -6.20 17.05
C LYS A 58 13.24 -5.26 16.09
N ILE A 59 13.55 -5.36 14.80
CA ILE A 59 12.99 -4.53 13.74
C ILE A 59 11.76 -5.23 13.18
N GLU A 60 10.66 -4.48 13.06
CA GLU A 60 9.45 -4.98 12.43
C GLU A 60 9.72 -5.33 10.95
N CYS A 61 9.58 -6.61 10.61
CA CYS A 61 9.87 -7.15 9.28
C CYS A 61 9.00 -8.37 8.94
N ARG A 62 7.77 -8.42 9.47
CA ARG A 62 6.87 -9.55 9.26
C ARG A 62 6.09 -9.39 7.95
N GLY A 63 6.77 -9.67 6.85
CA GLY A 63 6.21 -9.65 5.51
C GLY A 63 7.28 -9.87 4.47
N ASP A 64 6.88 -9.93 3.21
CA ASP A 64 7.77 -10.10 2.08
C ASP A 64 7.56 -9.02 1.02
N TRP A 65 8.60 -8.77 0.23
CA TRP A 65 8.50 -7.86 -0.92
C TRP A 65 8.20 -8.62 -2.21
N ASN A 66 7.55 -7.92 -3.14
CA ASN A 66 7.12 -8.40 -4.44
C ASN A 66 7.36 -7.35 -5.52
N SER A 67 7.27 -7.74 -6.80
CA SER A 67 7.31 -6.83 -7.95
C SER A 67 8.52 -5.86 -7.98
N LEU A 68 9.72 -6.35 -7.62
CA LEU A 68 10.93 -5.54 -7.54
C LEU A 68 11.43 -5.09 -8.92
N GLU A 69 11.46 -3.79 -9.17
CA GLU A 69 11.85 -3.21 -10.45
C GLU A 69 12.58 -1.85 -10.35
N LEU A 70 13.43 -1.55 -11.33
CA LEU A 70 13.97 -0.22 -11.55
C LEU A 70 13.18 0.47 -12.66
N VAL A 71 12.60 1.63 -12.36
CA VAL A 71 11.85 2.48 -13.30
C VAL A 71 12.53 3.84 -13.37
N GLY A 72 13.28 4.06 -14.46
CA GLY A 72 14.14 5.24 -14.60
C GLY A 72 15.19 5.28 -13.48
N ASP A 73 15.19 6.37 -12.71
CA ASP A 73 16.09 6.57 -11.56
C ASP A 73 15.45 6.17 -10.20
N THR A 74 14.29 5.50 -10.23
CA THR A 74 13.57 5.06 -9.02
C THR A 74 13.54 3.55 -8.91
N LEU A 75 13.56 3.05 -7.68
CA LEU A 75 13.30 1.64 -7.36
C LEU A 75 11.85 1.50 -6.88
N ARG A 76 11.11 0.55 -7.44
CA ARG A 76 9.71 0.28 -7.09
C ARG A 76 9.53 -1.19 -6.69
N PHE A 77 8.67 -1.42 -5.72
CA PHE A 77 8.25 -2.75 -5.27
C PHE A 77 7.00 -2.61 -4.40
N THR A 78 6.38 -3.74 -4.09
CA THR A 78 5.31 -3.82 -3.09
C THR A 78 5.73 -4.69 -1.92
N THR A 79 5.06 -4.58 -0.78
CA THR A 79 5.17 -5.55 0.33
C THR A 79 3.81 -6.02 0.78
N GLU A 80 3.76 -7.26 1.26
CA GLU A 80 2.62 -7.80 2.01
C GLU A 80 3.08 -8.06 3.45
N THR A 81 2.56 -7.27 4.39
CA THR A 81 2.99 -7.28 5.80
C THR A 81 1.83 -7.54 6.75
N ALA A 82 2.13 -8.08 7.93
CA ALA A 82 1.11 -8.31 8.94
C ALA A 82 0.68 -6.99 9.60
N TRP A 83 -0.62 -6.67 9.53
CA TRP A 83 -1.32 -5.58 10.24
C TRP A 83 -0.97 -4.13 9.90
N ALA A 84 0.25 -3.83 9.45
CA ALA A 84 0.70 -2.48 9.16
C ALA A 84 1.93 -2.51 8.23
N PRO A 85 2.28 -1.40 7.55
CA PRO A 85 3.55 -1.31 6.85
C PRO A 85 4.71 -1.44 7.84
N CYS A 86 5.70 -2.29 7.53
CA CYS A 86 6.90 -2.48 8.35
C CYS A 86 7.88 -1.29 8.23
N MET A 87 7.47 -0.12 8.69
CA MET A 87 8.18 1.17 8.49
C MET A 87 9.61 1.17 9.04
N GLU A 88 9.86 0.47 10.15
CA GLU A 88 11.19 0.36 10.73
C GLU A 88 12.23 -0.27 9.80
N THR A 89 11.81 -1.21 8.94
CA THR A 89 12.67 -1.79 7.91
C THR A 89 13.14 -0.71 6.93
N PHE A 90 12.27 0.22 6.55
CA PHE A 90 12.61 1.30 5.62
C PHE A 90 13.36 2.46 6.29
N TYR A 91 13.14 2.70 7.58
CA TYR A 91 14.03 3.58 8.36
C TYR A 91 15.48 3.05 8.40
N LEU A 92 15.67 1.74 8.47
CA LEU A 92 16.99 1.12 8.36
C LEU A 92 17.59 1.33 6.97
N VAL A 93 16.80 1.18 5.90
CA VAL A 93 17.24 1.47 4.52
C VAL A 93 17.72 2.91 4.40
N CYS A 94 16.91 3.90 4.81
CA CYS A 94 17.28 5.32 4.76
C CYS A 94 18.52 5.63 5.62
N LYS A 95 18.70 4.94 6.75
CA LYS A 95 19.92 5.08 7.58
C LYS A 95 21.17 4.52 6.87
N LYS A 96 21.03 3.44 6.10
CA LYS A 96 22.13 2.82 5.36
C LYS A 96 22.51 3.61 4.11
N PHE A 97 21.52 4.20 3.45
CA PHE A 97 21.63 4.95 2.21
C PHE A 97 21.08 6.37 2.42
N PRO A 98 21.91 7.32 2.91
CA PRO A 98 21.43 8.61 3.39
C PRO A 98 20.81 9.52 2.32
N SER A 99 21.05 9.25 1.03
CA SER A 99 20.40 9.98 -0.06
C SER A 99 19.02 9.43 -0.40
N ILE A 100 18.71 8.21 0.05
CA ILE A 100 17.45 7.54 -0.23
C ILE A 100 16.31 8.18 0.57
N ARG A 101 15.20 8.39 -0.12
CA ARG A 101 13.88 8.70 0.44
C ARG A 101 12.89 7.64 0.00
N CYS A 102 12.03 7.25 0.92
CA CYS A 102 11.03 6.22 0.72
C CYS A 102 9.65 6.89 0.65
N PHE A 103 8.96 6.75 -0.47
CA PHE A 103 7.57 7.13 -0.64
C PHE A 103 6.72 5.87 -0.63
N TYR A 104 5.55 5.90 0.00
CA TYR A 104 4.64 4.76 0.02
C TYR A 104 3.17 5.14 -0.01
N GLN A 105 2.35 4.20 -0.44
CA GLN A 105 0.91 4.17 -0.22
C GLN A 105 0.54 2.78 0.30
N THR A 106 -0.18 2.74 1.42
CA THR A 106 -0.44 1.53 2.22
C THR A 106 -1.92 1.31 2.45
N GLU A 107 -2.33 0.04 2.44
CA GLU A 107 -3.71 -0.41 2.52
C GLU A 107 -3.80 -1.66 3.41
N GLU A 108 -4.53 -1.56 4.53
CA GLU A 108 -4.90 -2.68 5.41
C GLU A 108 -6.42 -2.62 5.66
N PRO A 109 -7.22 -3.34 4.85
CA PRO A 109 -8.68 -3.24 4.89
C PRO A 109 -9.31 -3.70 6.21
N GLY A 110 -8.70 -4.66 6.93
CA GLY A 110 -9.24 -5.27 8.13
C GLY A 110 -9.35 -4.33 9.33
N MET A 111 -8.51 -3.30 9.41
CA MET A 111 -8.61 -2.19 10.37
C MET A 111 -8.80 -0.82 9.70
N ALA A 112 -9.09 -0.81 8.39
CA ALA A 112 -9.25 0.38 7.57
C ALA A 112 -8.07 1.38 7.67
N LEU A 113 -6.84 0.86 7.63
CA LEU A 113 -5.64 1.69 7.53
C LEU A 113 -5.37 1.95 6.05
N TYR A 114 -5.55 3.21 5.64
CA TYR A 114 -5.25 3.70 4.30
C TYR A 114 -4.41 4.96 4.47
N ALA A 115 -3.13 4.91 4.10
CA ALA A 115 -2.21 6.01 4.35
C ALA A 115 -1.15 6.16 3.27
N THR A 116 -0.53 7.33 3.22
CA THR A 116 0.60 7.63 2.35
C THR A 116 1.45 8.73 2.98
N ASN A 117 2.76 8.71 2.75
CA ASN A 117 3.63 9.85 3.05
C ASN A 117 3.89 10.74 1.83
N ASP A 118 3.35 10.41 0.66
CA ASP A 118 3.49 11.18 -0.56
C ASP A 118 2.44 12.29 -0.64
N LYS A 119 2.56 13.24 0.29
CA LYS A 119 1.60 14.35 0.46
C LYS A 119 1.32 15.14 -0.82
N ASP A 120 2.33 15.30 -1.66
CA ASP A 120 2.22 16.07 -2.90
C ASP A 120 1.68 15.23 -4.07
N GLY A 121 1.50 13.92 -3.87
CA GLY A 121 1.07 12.96 -4.89
C GLY A 121 2.06 12.86 -6.04
N LYS A 122 3.36 12.91 -5.75
CA LYS A 122 4.43 12.88 -6.75
C LYS A 122 4.46 11.55 -7.50
N TYR A 123 4.23 10.47 -6.78
CA TYR A 123 4.24 9.08 -7.24
C TYR A 123 2.88 8.41 -7.02
N PHE A 124 2.19 8.75 -5.93
CA PHE A 124 0.90 8.19 -5.53
C PHE A 124 -0.15 9.31 -5.57
N SER A 125 -0.78 9.49 -6.72
CA SER A 125 -1.77 10.57 -6.91
C SER A 125 -3.12 10.29 -6.26
N ASP A 126 -3.39 9.04 -5.91
CA ASP A 126 -4.67 8.59 -5.37
C ASP A 126 -4.81 9.03 -3.92
N LYS A 127 -5.94 9.66 -3.62
CA LYS A 127 -6.27 10.23 -2.31
C LYS A 127 -7.48 9.56 -1.67
N TYR A 128 -8.26 8.85 -2.46
CA TYR A 128 -9.45 8.14 -2.03
C TYR A 128 -9.49 6.77 -2.68
N LEU A 129 -9.90 5.78 -1.91
CA LEU A 129 -10.32 4.47 -2.39
C LEU A 129 -11.83 4.35 -2.19
N VAL A 130 -12.55 3.83 -3.18
CA VAL A 130 -13.92 3.36 -3.03
C VAL A 130 -13.93 1.85 -3.01
N ASP A 131 -14.48 1.28 -1.94
CA ASP A 131 -14.76 -0.16 -1.82
C ASP A 131 -16.29 -0.32 -1.76
N MET A 132 -16.87 -0.92 -2.80
CA MET A 132 -18.32 -0.97 -2.97
C MET A 132 -18.80 -2.33 -3.44
N TYR A 133 -19.90 -2.78 -2.83
CA TYR A 133 -20.65 -3.94 -3.25
C TYR A 133 -22.11 -3.57 -3.44
N THR A 134 -22.61 -3.70 -4.67
CA THR A 134 -23.97 -3.28 -5.03
C THR A 134 -25.00 -4.39 -4.76
N PRO A 135 -26.30 -4.04 -4.65
CA PRO A 135 -27.38 -5.05 -4.57
C PRO A 135 -27.39 -6.02 -5.75
N ASP A 136 -26.95 -5.56 -6.92
CA ASP A 136 -26.81 -6.37 -8.14
C ASP A 136 -25.58 -7.30 -8.13
N LYS A 137 -24.90 -7.40 -6.98
CA LYS A 137 -23.76 -8.29 -6.72
C LYS A 137 -22.50 -7.91 -7.53
N GLU A 138 -22.38 -6.64 -7.88
CA GLU A 138 -21.17 -6.10 -8.50
C GLU A 138 -20.22 -5.56 -7.42
N TYR A 139 -18.93 -5.82 -7.62
CA TYR A 139 -17.86 -5.38 -6.72
C TYR A 139 -16.98 -4.35 -7.42
N TYR A 140 -16.69 -3.26 -6.72
CA TYR A 140 -15.87 -2.16 -7.19
C TYR A 140 -14.80 -1.83 -6.15
N HIS A 141 -13.57 -1.63 -6.63
CA HIS A 141 -12.40 -1.25 -5.84
C HIS A 141 -11.59 -0.24 -6.65
N GLU A 142 -11.96 1.04 -6.54
CA GLU A 142 -11.52 2.09 -7.46
C GLU A 142 -10.85 3.26 -6.75
N TYR A 143 -9.82 3.82 -7.37
CA TYR A 143 -8.97 4.85 -6.79
C TYR A 143 -9.21 6.21 -7.45
N PHE A 144 -9.16 7.28 -6.66
CA PHE A 144 -9.44 8.64 -7.12
C PHE A 144 -8.47 9.65 -6.53
N SER A 145 -8.07 10.62 -7.36
CA SER A 145 -7.18 11.72 -6.96
C SER A 145 -7.91 12.90 -6.29
N ASP A 146 -9.24 12.97 -6.42
CA ASP A 146 -10.08 14.05 -5.91
C ASP A 146 -11.55 13.64 -5.73
N LEU A 147 -12.27 14.32 -4.83
CA LEU A 147 -13.69 14.03 -4.55
C LEU A 147 -14.63 14.31 -5.73
N PRO A 148 -14.47 15.38 -6.54
CA PRO A 148 -15.35 15.62 -7.69
C PRO A 148 -15.39 14.45 -8.67
N SER A 149 -14.24 13.91 -9.08
CA SER A 149 -14.18 12.75 -9.98
C SER A 149 -14.76 11.48 -9.35
N LEU A 150 -14.51 11.26 -8.06
CA LEU A 150 -15.11 10.17 -7.29
C LEU A 150 -16.65 10.26 -7.28
N TYR A 151 -17.20 11.43 -6.99
CA TYR A 151 -18.66 11.62 -6.93
C TYR A 151 -19.32 11.58 -8.30
N GLU A 152 -18.65 12.05 -9.36
CA GLU A 152 -19.12 11.89 -10.74
C GLU A 152 -19.21 10.40 -11.09
N TRP A 153 -18.17 9.64 -10.79
CA TRP A 153 -18.16 8.19 -11.03
C TRP A 153 -19.24 7.47 -10.21
N LEU A 154 -19.39 7.79 -8.92
CA LEU A 154 -20.47 7.22 -8.10
C LEU A 154 -21.85 7.59 -8.65
N ALA A 155 -22.04 8.81 -9.16
CA ALA A 155 -23.32 9.22 -9.72
C ALA A 155 -23.72 8.38 -10.94
N ASP A 156 -22.74 8.00 -11.76
CA ASP A 156 -22.93 7.12 -12.90
C ASP A 156 -23.28 5.70 -12.46
N ILE A 157 -22.53 5.12 -11.52
CA ILE A 157 -22.78 3.75 -11.03
C ILE A 157 -24.12 3.64 -10.29
N LEU A 158 -24.46 4.65 -9.48
CA LEU A 158 -25.67 4.65 -8.66
C LEU A 158 -26.91 5.14 -9.43
N GLU A 159 -26.74 5.59 -10.68
CA GLU A 159 -27.75 6.24 -11.52
C GLU A 159 -28.50 7.37 -10.79
N LYS A 160 -27.81 8.07 -9.89
CA LYS A 160 -28.38 9.10 -8.99
C LYS A 160 -27.35 10.21 -8.77
N PRO A 161 -27.79 11.47 -8.59
CA PRO A 161 -26.85 12.54 -8.25
C PRO A 161 -26.14 12.26 -6.93
N VAL A 162 -24.81 12.38 -6.92
CA VAL A 162 -23.96 12.29 -5.73
C VAL A 162 -23.09 13.53 -5.66
N LYS A 163 -23.07 14.21 -4.51
CA LYS A 163 -22.25 15.40 -4.28
C LYS A 163 -21.56 15.40 -2.91
N SER A 164 -21.93 14.47 -2.03
CA SER A 164 -21.31 14.33 -0.71
C SER A 164 -21.43 12.90 -0.20
N GLU A 165 -20.72 12.59 0.89
CA GLU A 165 -20.86 11.31 1.59
C GLU A 165 -22.27 11.11 2.17
N GLU A 166 -23.00 12.18 2.52
CA GLU A 166 -24.40 12.06 2.96
C GLU A 166 -25.31 11.54 1.85
N ASP A 167 -25.09 11.95 0.59
CA ASP A 167 -25.83 11.41 -0.55
C ASP A 167 -25.56 9.90 -0.72
N VAL A 168 -24.29 9.50 -0.60
CA VAL A 168 -23.87 8.09 -0.66
C VAL A 168 -24.53 7.28 0.46
N ASN A 169 -24.46 7.76 1.70
CA ASN A 169 -25.07 7.11 2.86
C ASN A 169 -26.60 6.99 2.73
N ALA A 170 -27.27 7.99 2.17
CA ALA A 170 -28.71 7.93 1.93
C ALA A 170 -29.07 6.85 0.89
N ILE A 171 -28.27 6.69 -0.16
CA ILE A 171 -28.48 5.64 -1.18
C ILE A 171 -28.23 4.26 -0.58
N ILE A 172 -27.11 4.06 0.12
CA ILE A 172 -26.78 2.79 0.78
C ILE A 172 -27.87 2.42 1.80
N GLY A 173 -28.38 3.39 2.56
CA GLY A 173 -29.47 3.16 3.49
C GLY A 173 -30.70 2.54 2.82
N THR A 174 -31.02 2.94 1.58
CA THR A 174 -32.11 2.31 0.81
C THR A 174 -31.76 0.91 0.31
N TRP A 175 -30.51 0.65 -0.05
CA TRP A 175 -30.07 -0.69 -0.46
C TRP A 175 -30.17 -1.69 0.67
N GLN A 176 -29.77 -1.29 1.87
CA GLN A 176 -29.74 -2.15 3.05
C GLN A 176 -31.13 -2.47 3.63
N GLU A 177 -32.20 -1.82 3.15
CA GLU A 177 -33.58 -2.24 3.44
C GLU A 177 -33.91 -3.59 2.76
N ASP A 178 -33.35 -3.84 1.58
CA ASP A 178 -33.61 -5.02 0.76
C ASP A 178 -32.45 -6.04 0.79
N ASP A 179 -31.20 -5.57 0.93
CA ASP A 179 -29.98 -6.38 0.93
C ASP A 179 -28.93 -5.84 1.92
N ASP A 180 -28.81 -6.49 3.08
CA ASP A 180 -27.89 -6.09 4.14
C ASP A 180 -26.40 -6.34 3.81
N THR A 181 -26.11 -6.97 2.66
CA THR A 181 -24.74 -7.19 2.18
C THR A 181 -24.22 -6.05 1.32
N ALA A 182 -25.08 -5.15 0.83
CA ALA A 182 -24.68 -4.02 0.01
C ALA A 182 -24.01 -2.91 0.85
N TYR A 183 -22.93 -2.34 0.33
CA TYR A 183 -22.19 -1.26 0.97
C TYR A 183 -21.45 -0.40 -0.07
N CYS A 184 -21.08 0.81 0.33
CA CYS A 184 -20.10 1.63 -0.38
C CYS A 184 -19.34 2.45 0.66
N TYR A 185 -18.04 2.20 0.77
CA TYR A 185 -17.14 2.91 1.66
C TYR A 185 -16.17 3.77 0.86
N ILE A 186 -15.98 5.01 1.32
CA ILE A 186 -14.98 5.93 0.79
C ILE A 186 -13.89 6.04 1.84
N TYR A 187 -12.69 5.58 1.51
CA TYR A 187 -11.53 5.62 2.38
C TYR A 187 -10.56 6.70 1.92
N PRO A 188 -10.42 7.82 2.65
CA PRO A 188 -9.37 8.79 2.38
C PRO A 188 -8.01 8.25 2.84
N PHE A 189 -7.01 8.31 1.95
CA PHE A 189 -5.63 8.03 2.32
C PHE A 189 -5.13 9.13 3.27
N GLN A 190 -4.83 8.74 4.51
CA GLN A 190 -4.29 9.63 5.52
C GLN A 190 -2.85 10.00 5.18
N ILE A 191 -2.50 11.28 5.34
CA ILE A 191 -1.12 11.72 5.16
C ILE A 191 -0.34 11.45 6.45
N GLU A 192 0.72 10.66 6.34
CA GLU A 192 1.66 10.36 7.41
C GLU A 192 3.01 11.05 7.17
N ASP A 193 3.71 11.41 8.26
CA ASP A 193 5.01 12.11 8.25
C ASP A 193 6.20 11.14 8.27
#